data_AF-A0A2E9I766-F1
#
_entry.id   AF-A0A2E9I766-F1
#
_cell.length_a   1.000
_cell.length_b   1.000
_cell.length_c   1.000
_cell.angle_alpha   90.00
_cell.angle_beta   90.00
_cell.angle_gamma   90.00
#
_symmetry.space_group_name_H-M   'P 1'
#
loop_
_entity.id
_entity.type
_entity.pdbx_description
1 polymer ?
#
loop_
_entity_poly.entity_id
_entity_poly.type
_entity_poly.pdbx_seq_one_letter_code
_entity_poly.pdbx_strand_id
1 'polypeptide(L)'
;MAGRHRADDLIVLTNEVRIVIPGHPAPKGSLKCIGGRGGRGHVLIEDNTRTKDWRHTVAMWVRNKWPTHQHADQGQPVGAEITFTLPRPKGHYRTGKNAHLLRDTAPLHPVGHSTGDVDKLLRLALDALQDTDVLPDDCAVVETSARKAYPRPVTAPDQLDDVLGYPGIAIRLYPI
;
A
#
# COMPACT_ATOMS: atom_id res chain seq x y z
N MET A 1 40.42 22.60 -9.13
CA MET A 1 39.10 22.38 -8.51
C MET A 1 38.47 21.15 -9.16
N ALA A 2 38.86 19.95 -8.73
CA ALA A 2 38.26 18.70 -9.16
C ALA A 2 37.80 17.99 -7.89
N GLY A 3 36.50 18.12 -7.59
CA GLY A 3 35.89 17.44 -6.45
C GLY A 3 35.89 15.95 -6.74
N ARG A 4 36.64 15.19 -5.93
CA ARG A 4 36.52 13.72 -5.87
C ARG A 4 35.08 13.39 -5.48
N HIS A 5 34.27 13.00 -6.45
CA HIS A 5 33.08 12.18 -6.17
C HIS A 5 33.60 10.84 -5.64
N ARG A 6 33.43 10.59 -4.34
CA ARG A 6 33.58 9.24 -3.79
C ARG A 6 32.47 8.41 -4.40
N ALA A 7 32.85 7.41 -5.17
CA ALA A 7 31.96 6.45 -5.82
C ALA A 7 31.45 5.35 -4.86
N ASP A 8 31.47 5.58 -3.54
CA ASP A 8 31.39 4.51 -2.54
C ASP A 8 30.11 4.50 -1.67
N ASP A 9 29.11 5.34 -1.93
CA ASP A 9 27.79 5.24 -1.27
C ASP A 9 26.65 5.67 -2.21
N LEU A 10 26.67 5.20 -3.47
CA LEU A 10 25.50 5.30 -4.34
C LEU A 10 24.47 4.29 -3.83
N ILE A 11 23.69 4.68 -2.83
CA ILE A 11 22.55 3.89 -2.38
C ILE A 11 21.40 4.20 -3.33
N VAL A 12 21.31 3.39 -4.38
CA VAL A 12 20.27 3.44 -5.40
C VAL A 12 19.48 2.13 -5.35
N LEU A 13 18.20 2.19 -5.69
CA LEU A 13 17.39 0.99 -5.88
C LEU A 13 17.97 0.26 -7.09
N THR A 14 18.59 -0.91 -6.88
CA THR A 14 19.38 -1.60 -7.92
C THR A 14 18.68 -2.86 -8.43
N ASN A 15 17.69 -3.34 -7.70
CA ASN A 15 16.87 -4.49 -8.07
C ASN A 15 15.44 -4.30 -7.58
N GLU A 16 14.53 -5.16 -8.07
CA GLU A 16 13.19 -5.26 -7.49
C GLU A 16 13.29 -5.65 -6.01
N VAL A 17 12.59 -4.91 -5.17
CA VAL A 17 12.40 -5.24 -3.76
C VAL A 17 10.92 -5.46 -3.50
N ARG A 18 10.62 -6.60 -2.88
CA ARG A 18 9.27 -6.99 -2.50
C ARG A 18 9.14 -7.08 -0.99
N ILE A 19 8.08 -6.46 -0.46
CA ILE A 19 7.67 -6.58 0.94
C ILE A 19 6.20 -6.96 1.04
N VAL A 20 5.90 -7.83 2.02
CA VAL A 20 4.53 -8.19 2.38
C VAL A 20 4.25 -7.67 3.79
N ILE A 21 3.13 -6.97 3.93
CA ILE A 21 2.72 -6.32 5.16
C ILE A 21 1.31 -6.83 5.51
N PRO A 22 1.15 -7.61 6.60
CA PRO A 22 -0.16 -8.09 7.03
C PRO A 22 -0.99 -6.94 7.61
N GLY A 23 -2.30 -7.10 7.59
CA GLY A 23 -3.25 -6.17 8.21
C GLY A 23 -4.38 -5.79 7.27
N HIS A 24 -5.20 -4.82 7.63
CA HIS A 24 -6.35 -4.44 6.81
C HIS A 24 -6.03 -3.14 6.07
N PRO A 25 -5.80 -3.16 4.74
CA PRO A 25 -5.52 -1.95 3.99
C PRO A 25 -6.60 -0.89 4.13
N ALA A 26 -6.22 0.33 4.49
CA ALA A 26 -7.13 1.46 4.58
C ALA A 26 -6.89 2.42 3.40
N PRO A 27 -7.95 3.01 2.81
CA PRO A 27 -7.77 4.08 1.81
C PRO A 27 -7.43 5.40 2.50
N LYS A 28 -6.76 6.31 1.78
CA LYS A 28 -6.60 7.70 2.24
C LYS A 28 -7.96 8.35 2.47
N GLY A 29 -8.12 8.99 3.63
CA GLY A 29 -9.29 9.80 3.94
C GLY A 29 -9.39 11.05 3.05
N SER A 30 -10.60 11.49 2.76
CA SER A 30 -10.85 12.80 2.18
C SER A 30 -10.69 13.88 3.25
N LEU A 31 -10.19 15.05 2.85
CA LEU A 31 -10.12 16.20 3.75
C LEU A 31 -11.51 16.83 3.87
N LYS A 32 -11.94 17.03 5.12
CA LYS A 32 -13.17 17.76 5.46
C LYS A 32 -12.80 19.06 6.14
N CYS A 33 -13.37 20.15 5.66
CA CYS A 33 -13.28 21.44 6.33
C CYS A 33 -14.33 21.52 7.43
N ILE A 34 -13.88 21.69 8.67
CA ILE A 34 -14.72 21.96 9.84
C ILE A 34 -14.50 23.41 10.27
N GLY A 35 -15.56 24.13 10.66
CA GLY A 35 -15.48 25.54 11.08
C GLY A 35 -16.66 26.39 10.60
N GLY A 36 -16.91 27.51 11.29
CA GLY A 36 -18.03 28.41 10.98
C GLY A 36 -17.85 29.20 9.68
N ARG A 37 -18.95 29.61 9.03
CA ARG A 37 -18.91 30.48 7.84
C ARG A 37 -18.21 31.81 8.18
N GLY A 38 -17.28 32.25 7.33
CA GLY A 38 -16.62 33.56 7.47
C GLY A 38 -15.10 33.51 7.73
N GLY A 39 -14.43 32.38 7.48
CA GLY A 39 -12.97 32.31 7.41
C GLY A 39 -12.23 32.18 8.75
N ARG A 40 -12.89 32.45 9.89
CA ARG A 40 -12.28 32.28 11.21
C ARG A 40 -12.55 30.87 11.74
N GLY A 41 -11.48 30.09 11.92
CA GLY A 41 -11.53 28.78 12.57
C GLY A 41 -11.82 27.59 11.65
N HIS A 42 -11.53 27.67 10.35
CA HIS A 42 -11.56 26.50 9.47
C HIS A 42 -10.34 25.59 9.71
N VAL A 43 -10.58 24.31 9.96
CA VAL A 43 -9.55 23.26 10.08
C VAL A 43 -9.88 22.16 9.07
N LEU A 44 -8.87 21.69 8.35
CA LEU A 44 -8.98 20.49 7.52
C LEU A 44 -8.67 19.27 8.38
N ILE A 45 -9.62 18.33 8.45
CA ILE A 45 -9.43 17.05 9.13
C ILE A 45 -9.56 15.91 8.14
N GLU A 46 -8.82 14.84 8.36
CA GLU A 46 -9.04 13.58 7.62
C GLU A 46 -10.32 12.92 8.10
N ASP A 47 -11.13 12.43 7.17
CA ASP A 47 -12.41 11.82 7.48
C ASP A 47 -12.37 10.30 7.70
N ASN A 48 -11.26 9.66 7.34
CA ASN A 48 -11.02 8.25 7.61
C ASN A 48 -10.06 8.12 8.79
N THR A 49 -10.60 7.71 9.95
CA THR A 49 -9.85 7.53 11.19
C THR A 49 -8.76 6.45 11.11
N ARG A 50 -8.86 5.53 10.14
CA ARG A 50 -7.89 4.43 9.95
C ARG A 50 -6.64 4.84 9.17
N THR A 51 -6.65 6.03 8.53
CA THR A 51 -5.56 6.51 7.67
C THR A 51 -4.23 6.54 8.43
N LYS A 52 -4.21 7.22 9.59
CA LYS A 52 -3.02 7.38 10.42
C LYS A 52 -2.45 6.04 10.91
N ASP A 53 -3.29 5.19 11.49
CA ASP A 53 -2.85 3.90 12.06
C ASP A 53 -2.33 2.95 10.98
N TRP A 54 -2.99 2.93 9.82
CA TRP A 54 -2.56 2.10 8.70
C TRP A 54 -1.25 2.60 8.08
N ARG A 55 -1.11 3.91 7.88
CA ARG A 55 0.13 4.54 7.43
C ARG A 55 1.31 4.21 8.36
N HIS A 56 1.10 4.34 9.67
CA HIS A 56 2.09 3.98 10.68
C HIS A 56 2.48 2.50 10.61
N THR A 57 1.50 1.61 10.45
CA THR A 57 1.74 0.16 10.31
C THR A 57 2.64 -0.14 9.13
N VAL A 58 2.33 0.41 7.95
CA VAL A 58 3.14 0.21 6.74
C VAL A 58 4.57 0.72 6.95
N ALA A 59 4.72 1.96 7.42
CA ALA A 59 6.04 2.55 7.66
C ALA A 59 6.88 1.75 8.67
N MET A 60 6.26 1.23 9.73
CA MET A 60 6.93 0.37 10.71
C MET A 60 7.42 -0.94 10.08
N TRP A 61 6.60 -1.61 9.28
CA TRP A 61 7.01 -2.86 8.61
C TRP A 61 8.12 -2.63 7.61
N VAL A 62 8.04 -1.56 6.82
CA VAL A 62 9.08 -1.16 5.86
C VAL A 62 10.40 -0.92 6.58
N ARG A 63 10.44 -0.06 7.62
CA ARG A 63 11.68 0.19 8.38
C ARG A 63 12.31 -1.07 8.98
N ASN A 64 11.49 -2.07 9.34
CA ASN A 64 11.97 -3.30 9.99
C ASN A 64 12.38 -4.43 9.04
N LYS A 65 11.84 -4.45 7.81
CA LYS A 65 11.97 -5.60 6.88
C LYS A 65 12.59 -5.23 5.54
N TRP A 66 12.60 -3.96 5.19
CA TRP A 66 13.18 -3.51 3.93
C TRP A 66 14.71 -3.64 3.96
N PRO A 67 15.36 -4.12 2.88
CA PRO A 67 16.81 -4.23 2.83
C PRO A 67 17.48 -2.85 2.98
N THR A 68 18.42 -2.73 3.93
CA THR A 68 19.04 -1.43 4.30
C THR A 68 19.71 -0.69 3.14
N HIS A 69 20.23 -1.42 2.14
CA HIS A 69 20.94 -0.85 0.98
C HIS A 69 20.05 -0.67 -0.25
N GLN A 70 18.73 -0.81 -0.12
CA GLN A 70 17.80 -0.63 -1.22
C GLN A 70 16.88 0.54 -0.88
N HIS A 71 16.98 1.64 -1.60
CA HIS A 71 16.03 2.74 -1.51
C HIS A 71 16.15 3.59 -2.77
N ALA A 72 15.10 4.30 -3.13
CA ALA A 72 15.16 5.29 -4.20
C ALA A 72 15.99 6.48 -3.73
N ASP A 73 16.88 6.99 -4.57
CA ASP A 73 17.58 8.26 -4.32
C ASP A 73 16.79 9.45 -4.93
N GLN A 74 17.14 10.68 -4.54
CA GLN A 74 16.52 11.87 -5.12
C GLN A 74 16.75 11.92 -6.65
N GLY A 75 15.65 11.92 -7.40
CA GLY A 75 15.68 11.98 -8.87
C GLY A 75 15.83 10.61 -9.55
N GLN A 76 15.91 9.50 -8.81
CA GLN A 76 15.84 8.17 -9.39
C GLN A 76 14.37 7.80 -9.73
N PRO A 77 14.01 7.59 -11.00
CA PRO A 77 12.67 7.11 -11.34
C PRO A 77 12.51 5.65 -10.91
N VAL A 78 11.37 5.34 -10.29
CA VAL A 78 11.02 3.99 -9.87
C VAL A 78 9.63 3.60 -10.35
N GLY A 79 9.42 2.30 -10.53
CA GLY A 79 8.11 1.72 -10.73
C GLY A 79 7.59 1.07 -9.44
N ALA A 80 6.27 1.06 -9.28
CA ALA A 80 5.61 0.47 -8.12
C ALA A 80 4.46 -0.47 -8.50
N GLU A 81 4.56 -1.74 -8.13
CA GLU A 81 3.45 -2.70 -8.20
C GLU A 81 2.89 -2.99 -6.81
N ILE A 82 1.59 -2.76 -6.63
CA ILE A 82 0.94 -2.88 -5.32
C ILE A 82 -0.32 -3.72 -5.41
N THR A 83 -0.37 -4.79 -4.62
CA THR A 83 -1.56 -5.64 -4.48
C THR A 83 -2.16 -5.50 -3.09
N PHE A 84 -3.39 -5.02 -3.03
CA PHE A 84 -4.18 -4.92 -1.82
C PHE A 84 -5.03 -6.18 -1.66
N THR A 85 -4.70 -7.01 -0.67
CA THR A 85 -5.53 -8.15 -0.28
C THR A 85 -6.48 -7.72 0.82
N LEU A 86 -7.76 -7.55 0.48
CA LEU A 86 -8.79 -7.00 1.37
C LEU A 86 -9.64 -8.12 1.98
N PRO A 87 -10.08 -8.02 3.24
CA PRO A 87 -10.86 -9.09 3.84
C PRO A 87 -12.17 -9.30 3.09
N ARG A 88 -12.52 -10.57 2.91
CA ARG A 88 -13.78 -10.95 2.29
C ARG A 88 -14.94 -10.73 3.27
N PRO A 89 -15.99 -9.99 2.90
CA PRO A 89 -17.16 -9.78 3.76
C PRO A 89 -17.79 -11.10 4.22
N LYS A 90 -18.22 -11.16 5.49
CA LYS A 90 -18.89 -12.35 6.05
C LYS A 90 -20.14 -12.75 5.26
N GLY A 91 -20.85 -11.77 4.70
CA GLY A 91 -22.03 -12.00 3.86
C GLY A 91 -21.74 -12.73 2.53
N HIS A 92 -20.49 -12.83 2.11
CA HIS A 92 -20.11 -13.62 0.93
C HIS A 92 -20.04 -15.12 1.22
N TYR A 93 -20.03 -15.51 2.50
CA TYR A 93 -20.03 -16.90 2.92
C TYR A 93 -21.46 -17.40 3.17
N ARG A 94 -21.64 -18.72 3.08
CA ARG A 94 -22.86 -19.39 3.53
C ARG A 94 -22.92 -19.38 5.07
N THR A 95 -23.92 -20.00 5.67
CA THR A 95 -24.16 -19.98 7.13
C THR A 95 -24.12 -21.39 7.73
N GLY A 96 -24.09 -21.47 9.06
CA GLY A 96 -24.10 -22.75 9.80
C GLY A 96 -22.88 -23.63 9.48
N LYS A 97 -23.11 -24.94 9.29
CA LYS A 97 -22.06 -25.92 8.96
C LYS A 97 -21.25 -25.59 7.70
N ASN A 98 -21.80 -24.75 6.82
CA ASN A 98 -21.18 -24.36 5.54
C ASN A 98 -20.55 -22.96 5.60
N ALA A 99 -20.33 -22.36 6.77
CA ALA A 99 -19.82 -20.99 6.90
C ALA A 99 -18.42 -20.75 6.31
N HIS A 100 -17.70 -21.82 5.98
CA HIS A 100 -16.41 -21.77 5.29
C HIS A 100 -16.54 -21.72 3.75
N LEU A 101 -17.75 -21.96 3.21
CA LEU A 101 -18.01 -21.99 1.77
C LEU A 101 -18.55 -20.64 1.28
N LEU A 102 -18.14 -20.25 0.08
CA LEU A 102 -18.68 -19.08 -0.60
C LEU A 102 -20.10 -19.33 -1.12
N ARG A 103 -20.88 -18.26 -1.20
CA ARG A 103 -22.14 -18.24 -1.96
C ARG A 103 -21.84 -18.19 -3.45
N ASP A 104 -22.72 -18.74 -4.26
CA ASP A 104 -22.56 -18.75 -5.72
C ASP A 104 -22.64 -17.33 -6.31
N THR A 105 -23.31 -16.42 -5.59
CA THR A 105 -23.41 -15.00 -5.92
C THR A 105 -22.29 -14.14 -5.35
N ALA A 106 -21.32 -14.73 -4.63
CA ALA A 106 -20.23 -13.96 -4.03
C ALA A 106 -19.34 -13.35 -5.13
N PRO A 107 -19.11 -12.03 -5.13
CA PRO A 107 -18.26 -11.39 -6.13
C PRO A 107 -16.84 -11.94 -6.12
N LEU A 108 -16.26 -12.07 -7.32
CA LEU A 108 -14.87 -12.49 -7.49
C LEU A 108 -13.89 -11.40 -6.99
N HIS A 109 -14.20 -10.13 -7.27
CA HIS A 109 -13.33 -8.99 -6.96
C HIS A 109 -13.91 -8.08 -5.86
N PRO A 110 -13.06 -7.35 -5.10
CA PRO A 110 -13.50 -6.42 -4.06
C PRO A 110 -14.04 -5.12 -4.67
N VAL A 111 -15.35 -5.10 -4.97
CA VAL A 111 -16.02 -3.96 -5.62
C VAL A 111 -16.90 -3.12 -4.69
N GLY A 112 -17.06 -3.51 -3.41
CA GLY A 112 -17.93 -2.81 -2.48
C GLY A 112 -17.34 -1.50 -1.95
N HIS A 113 -18.19 -0.52 -1.62
CA HIS A 113 -17.76 0.79 -1.08
C HIS A 113 -16.84 0.69 0.15
N SER A 114 -17.07 -0.29 1.02
CA SER A 114 -16.26 -0.52 2.21
C SER A 114 -14.82 -0.98 1.92
N THR A 115 -14.54 -1.39 0.68
CA THR A 115 -13.20 -1.83 0.25
C THR A 115 -12.27 -0.65 -0.06
N GLY A 116 -12.83 0.54 -0.29
CA GLY A 116 -12.08 1.71 -0.74
C GLY A 116 -11.73 1.67 -2.23
N ASP A 117 -11.53 2.84 -2.80
CA ASP A 117 -11.08 3.01 -4.18
C ASP A 117 -9.59 2.66 -4.28
N VAL A 118 -9.18 2.05 -5.41
CA VAL A 118 -7.81 1.55 -5.56
C VAL A 118 -6.77 2.68 -5.58
N ASP A 119 -7.12 3.83 -6.14
CA ASP A 119 -6.30 5.03 -6.18
C ASP A 119 -6.09 5.64 -4.78
N LYS A 120 -7.11 5.61 -3.92
CA LYS A 120 -6.98 6.07 -2.53
C LYS A 120 -6.17 5.12 -1.67
N LEU A 121 -6.26 3.82 -1.93
CA LEU A 121 -5.40 2.81 -1.30
C LEU A 121 -3.94 3.01 -1.73
N LEU A 122 -3.70 3.18 -3.04
CA LEU A 122 -2.40 3.49 -3.61
C LEU A 122 -1.80 4.75 -2.99
N ARG A 123 -2.57 5.85 -2.95
CA ARG A 123 -2.11 7.11 -2.37
C ARG A 123 -1.63 6.92 -0.93
N LEU A 124 -2.39 6.23 -0.08
CA LEU A 124 -1.98 6.03 1.31
C LEU A 124 -0.75 5.11 1.44
N ALA A 125 -0.61 4.11 0.55
CA ALA A 125 0.57 3.26 0.53
C ALA A 125 1.84 4.04 0.16
N LEU A 126 1.77 4.91 -0.85
CA LEU A 126 2.89 5.78 -1.24
C LEU A 126 3.21 6.80 -0.14
N ASP A 127 2.19 7.47 0.43
CA ASP A 127 2.35 8.37 1.59
C ASP A 127 3.09 7.68 2.75
N ALA A 128 2.84 6.38 2.96
CA ALA A 128 3.46 5.58 4.01
C ALA A 128 4.89 5.13 3.69
N LEU A 129 5.21 4.90 2.41
CA LEU A 129 6.58 4.65 1.96
C LEU A 129 7.42 5.93 2.10
N GLN A 130 6.82 7.09 1.81
CA GLN A 130 7.46 8.41 1.98
C GLN A 130 7.73 8.78 3.44
N ASP A 131 6.96 8.23 4.39
CA ASP A 131 7.32 8.36 5.82
C ASP A 131 8.61 7.61 6.18
N THR A 132 9.15 6.80 5.27
CA THR A 132 10.38 6.04 5.46
C THR A 132 11.48 6.54 4.53
N ASP A 133 12.71 6.15 4.81
CA ASP A 133 13.85 6.51 3.97
C ASP A 133 13.95 5.66 2.68
N VAL A 134 12.93 4.84 2.37
CA VAL A 134 12.92 3.95 1.18
C VAL A 134 12.50 4.69 -0.10
N LEU A 135 11.59 5.66 0.02
CA LEU A 135 11.07 6.43 -1.09
C LEU A 135 11.06 7.91 -0.66
N PRO A 136 12.09 8.71 -0.98
CA PRO A 136 12.23 10.07 -0.49
C PRO A 136 11.03 10.96 -0.82
N ASP A 137 10.45 10.76 -2.00
CA ASP A 137 9.26 11.47 -2.45
C ASP A 137 8.42 10.58 -3.38
N ASP A 138 7.09 10.66 -3.27
CA ASP A 138 6.19 9.88 -4.11
C ASP A 138 6.26 10.30 -5.59
N CYS A 139 6.80 11.49 -5.88
CA CYS A 139 7.09 11.96 -7.23
C CYS A 139 8.12 11.10 -7.99
N ALA A 140 8.94 10.31 -7.29
CA ALA A 140 9.87 9.36 -7.91
C ALA A 140 9.14 8.17 -8.57
N VAL A 141 7.90 7.89 -8.18
CA VAL A 141 7.10 6.81 -8.77
C VAL A 141 6.51 7.28 -10.10
N VAL A 142 7.18 6.92 -11.20
CA VAL A 142 6.77 7.34 -12.55
C VAL A 142 5.94 6.30 -13.29
N GLU A 143 5.95 5.05 -12.80
CA GLU A 143 5.09 3.97 -13.29
C GLU A 143 4.44 3.24 -12.10
N THR A 144 3.16 2.90 -12.21
CA THR A 144 2.50 2.10 -11.17
C THR A 144 1.39 1.19 -11.70
N SER A 145 1.28 0.01 -11.07
CA SER A 145 0.14 -0.89 -11.21
C SER A 145 -0.41 -1.23 -9.83
N ALA A 146 -1.71 -1.03 -9.65
CA ALA A 146 -2.39 -1.29 -8.37
C ALA A 146 -3.65 -2.12 -8.58
N ARG A 147 -3.85 -3.15 -7.74
CA ARG A 147 -5.05 -4.00 -7.80
C ARG A 147 -5.60 -4.39 -6.43
N LYS A 148 -6.90 -4.66 -6.39
CA LYS A 148 -7.60 -5.21 -5.22
C LYS A 148 -7.93 -6.68 -5.44
N ALA A 149 -7.67 -7.51 -4.43
CA ALA A 149 -8.03 -8.92 -4.44
C ALA A 149 -8.60 -9.35 -3.08
N TYR A 150 -9.35 -10.46 -3.09
CA TYR A 150 -9.70 -11.16 -1.85
C TYR A 150 -8.64 -12.22 -1.54
N PRO A 151 -8.48 -12.60 -0.27
CA PRO A 151 -7.60 -13.69 0.11
C PRO A 151 -7.89 -14.95 -0.69
N ARG A 152 -6.84 -15.58 -1.20
CA ARG A 152 -6.91 -16.88 -1.86
C ARG A 152 -5.81 -17.78 -1.30
N PRO A 153 -6.02 -19.11 -1.24
CA PRO A 153 -4.97 -20.02 -0.82
C PRO A 153 -3.72 -19.81 -1.68
N VAL A 154 -2.55 -19.75 -1.03
CA VAL A 154 -1.27 -19.70 -1.74
C VAL A 154 -1.19 -20.97 -2.59
N THR A 155 -1.28 -20.80 -3.90
CA THR A 155 -1.29 -21.91 -4.85
C THR A 155 0.10 -21.98 -5.45
N ALA A 156 0.91 -22.86 -4.87
CA ALA A 156 2.32 -23.09 -5.17
C ALA A 156 3.28 -21.88 -4.95
N PRO A 157 4.55 -22.12 -4.55
CA PRO A 157 5.52 -21.05 -4.27
C PRO A 157 6.09 -20.37 -5.52
N ASP A 158 5.87 -20.96 -6.70
CA ASP A 158 6.44 -20.57 -7.99
C ASP A 158 5.56 -19.56 -8.76
N GLN A 159 4.29 -19.43 -8.40
CA GLN A 159 3.46 -18.33 -8.86
C GLN A 159 3.77 -17.10 -8.01
N LEU A 160 4.46 -16.14 -8.62
CA LEU A 160 4.77 -14.82 -8.09
C LEU A 160 3.49 -13.96 -7.90
N ASP A 161 2.40 -14.53 -7.40
CA ASP A 161 1.18 -13.78 -7.13
C ASP A 161 1.30 -13.05 -5.79
N ASP A 162 0.97 -11.76 -5.84
CA ASP A 162 0.95 -10.85 -4.73
C ASP A 162 -0.38 -10.84 -3.99
N VAL A 163 -1.35 -11.65 -4.42
CA VAL A 163 -2.55 -11.93 -3.63
C VAL A 163 -2.20 -12.86 -2.47
N LEU A 164 -2.41 -12.36 -1.26
CA LEU A 164 -2.06 -13.05 -0.02
C LEU A 164 -3.17 -14.02 0.42
N GLY A 165 -2.80 -15.00 1.25
CA GLY A 165 -3.78 -15.87 1.93
C GLY A 165 -4.55 -15.20 3.06
N TYR A 166 -4.22 -13.95 3.39
CA TYR A 166 -4.77 -13.17 4.49
C TYR A 166 -4.81 -11.68 4.11
N PRO A 167 -5.59 -10.84 4.83
CA PRO A 167 -5.59 -9.41 4.59
C PRO A 167 -4.20 -8.79 4.73
N GLY A 168 -3.81 -7.95 3.77
CA GLY A 168 -2.53 -7.26 3.79
C GLY A 168 -2.26 -6.56 2.46
N ILE A 169 -1.02 -6.11 2.32
CA ILE A 169 -0.51 -5.47 1.12
C ILE A 169 0.81 -6.13 0.73
N ALA A 170 0.98 -6.38 -0.56
CA ALA A 170 2.27 -6.71 -1.16
C ALA A 170 2.70 -5.51 -2.01
N ILE A 171 3.91 -5.01 -1.74
CA ILE A 171 4.50 -3.85 -2.40
C ILE A 171 5.76 -4.33 -3.10
N ARG A 172 5.91 -3.98 -4.37
CA ARG A 172 7.15 -4.08 -5.12
C ARG A 172 7.58 -2.70 -5.58
N LEU A 173 8.83 -2.36 -5.32
CA LEU A 173 9.51 -1.22 -5.94
C LEU A 173 10.64 -1.75 -6.80
N TYR A 174 10.79 -1.19 -8.00
CA TYR A 174 11.86 -1.55 -8.93
C TYR A 174 12.42 -0.31 -9.62
N PRO A 175 13.71 -0.29 -9.98
CA PRO A 175 14.27 0.78 -10.78
C PRO A 175 13.75 0.72 -12.22
N ILE A 176 13.68 1.88 -12.86
CA ILE A 176 13.34 2.02 -14.29
C ILE A 176 14.61 2.31 -15.10
#